data_AF-A0A662Q1C8-F1
#
_entry.id   AF-A0A662Q1C8-F1
#
_cell.length_a   1.000
_cell.length_b   1.000
_cell.length_c   1.000
_cell.angle_alpha   90.00
_cell.angle_beta   90.00
_cell.angle_gamma   90.00
#
_symmetry.space_group_name_H-M   'P 1'
#
loop_
_entity.id
_entity.type
_entity.pdbx_description
1 polymer ?
#
loop_
_entity_poly.entity_id
_entity_poly.type
_entity_poly.pdbx_seq_one_letter_code
_entity_poly.pdbx_strand_id
1 'polypeptide(L)' 'MSPYKYVGKPIPRADVDKVFGDATFPFDVTLPGMLYAKLVGAAQAHARIKRIDYSKALKAPGVV' A
#
# COMPACT_ATOMS: atom_id res chain seq x y z
N MET A 1 30.24 -25.28 -18.56
CA MET A 1 29.84 -24.94 -17.16
C MET A 1 30.14 -23.47 -16.92
N SER A 2 29.22 -22.71 -16.32
CA SER A 2 29.41 -21.27 -16.05
C SER A 2 30.58 -21.04 -15.08
N PRO A 3 31.52 -20.11 -15.36
CA PRO A 3 32.67 -19.83 -14.50
C PRO A 3 32.28 -19.05 -13.23
N TYR A 4 31.06 -18.55 -13.15
CA TYR A 4 30.62 -17.68 -12.08
C TYR A 4 30.09 -18.45 -10.88
N LYS A 5 30.37 -17.92 -9.68
CA LYS A 5 29.91 -18.50 -8.42
C LYS A 5 28.38 -18.58 -8.33
N TYR A 6 27.66 -17.59 -8.84
CA TYR A 6 26.20 -17.46 -8.70
C TYR A 6 25.42 -17.36 -10.02
N VAL A 7 26.02 -16.81 -11.08
CA VAL A 7 25.30 -16.56 -12.35
C VAL A 7 24.96 -17.88 -13.06
N GLY A 8 23.66 -18.05 -13.37
CA GLY A 8 23.11 -19.22 -14.07
C GLY A 8 22.84 -20.43 -13.18
N LYS A 9 22.86 -20.27 -11.85
CA LYS A 9 22.59 -21.36 -10.90
C LYS A 9 21.24 -21.16 -10.19
N PRO A 10 20.48 -22.24 -9.91
CA PRO A 10 19.23 -22.15 -9.16
C PRO A 10 19.52 -21.98 -7.66
N ILE A 11 19.88 -20.77 -7.26
CA ILE A 11 20.15 -20.43 -5.85
C ILE A 11 18.83 -20.11 -5.14
N PRO A 12 18.67 -20.51 -3.86
CA PRO A 12 17.53 -20.10 -3.06
C PRO A 12 17.44 -18.58 -3.01
N ARG A 13 16.22 -18.05 -3.14
CA ARG A 13 15.97 -16.62 -2.96
C ARG A 13 15.93 -16.29 -1.47
N ALA A 14 16.27 -15.06 -1.11
CA ALA A 14 16.23 -14.60 0.27
C ALA A 14 14.80 -14.39 0.81
N ASP A 15 13.79 -14.34 -0.06
CA ASP A 15 12.39 -14.00 0.25
C ASP A 15 11.46 -15.21 0.26
N VAL A 16 11.94 -16.33 0.82
CA VAL A 16 11.18 -17.58 0.93
C VAL A 16 10.02 -17.47 1.93
N ASP A 17 10.11 -16.60 2.92
CA ASP A 17 9.02 -16.26 3.87
C ASP A 17 7.69 -15.91 3.18
N LYS A 18 7.75 -15.35 1.96
CA LYS A 18 6.57 -15.03 1.14
C LYS A 18 5.69 -16.24 0.81
N VAL A 19 6.26 -17.44 0.66
CA VAL A 19 5.47 -18.63 0.30
C VAL A 19 4.85 -19.33 1.51
N PHE A 20 5.30 -18.96 2.71
CA PHE A 20 4.79 -19.47 3.97
C PHE A 20 3.74 -18.54 4.61
N GLY A 21 3.62 -17.31 4.12
CA GLY A 21 2.75 -16.29 4.71
C GLY A 21 3.38 -15.57 5.91
N ASP A 22 4.67 -15.77 6.14
CA ASP A 22 5.41 -15.14 7.24
C ASP A 22 5.92 -13.74 6.88
N ALA A 23 5.98 -13.41 5.59
CA ALA A 23 6.39 -12.10 5.13
C ALA A 23 5.35 -11.03 5.52
N THR A 24 5.80 -9.98 6.21
CA THR A 24 4.95 -8.83 6.55
C THR A 24 4.97 -7.79 5.42
N PHE A 25 3.80 -7.48 4.87
CA PHE A 25 3.56 -6.40 3.92
C PHE A 25 2.91 -5.20 4.61
N PRO A 26 2.89 -4.01 3.98
CA PRO A 26 2.33 -2.81 4.61
C PRO A 26 0.87 -2.95 5.08
N PHE A 27 0.07 -3.80 4.43
CA PHE A 27 -1.32 -4.04 4.83
C PHE A 27 -1.48 -4.97 6.03
N ASP A 28 -0.42 -5.68 6.43
CA ASP A 28 -0.42 -6.57 7.59
C ASP A 28 -0.10 -5.81 8.88
N VAL A 29 0.36 -4.55 8.76
CA VAL A 29 0.77 -3.71 9.89
C VAL A 29 -0.44 -2.99 10.46
N THR A 30 -0.66 -3.13 11.77
CA THR A 30 -1.59 -2.32 12.56
C THR A 30 -0.87 -1.69 13.73
N LEU A 31 -1.00 -0.38 13.89
CA LEU A 31 -0.36 0.39 14.97
C LEU A 31 -1.40 0.95 15.95
N PRO A 32 -1.07 1.11 17.24
CA PRO A 32 -1.92 1.82 18.18
C PRO A 32 -2.23 3.24 17.70
N GLY A 33 -3.52 3.61 17.61
CA GLY A 33 -3.95 4.93 17.14
C GLY A 33 -3.87 5.14 15.63
N MET A 34 -3.66 4.08 14.83
CA MET A 34 -3.62 4.19 13.36
C MET A 34 -4.95 4.72 12.81
N LEU A 35 -4.86 5.78 12.01
CA LEU A 35 -5.97 6.31 11.24
C LEU A 35 -6.06 5.60 9.88
N TYR A 36 -7.27 5.56 9.34
CA TYR A 36 -7.55 5.02 8.02
C TYR A 36 -7.92 6.15 7.08
N ALA A 37 -7.35 6.14 5.87
CA ALA A 37 -7.62 7.16 4.85
C ALA A 37 -8.53 6.61 3.75
N LYS A 38 -9.39 7.49 3.21
CA LYS A 38 -10.17 7.23 2.00
C LYS A 38 -10.03 8.41 1.05
N LEU A 39 -9.56 8.12 -0.17
CA LEU A 39 -9.35 9.14 -1.20
C LEU A 39 -10.62 9.40 -1.99
N VAL A 40 -10.91 10.68 -2.23
CA VAL A 40 -11.93 11.14 -3.19
C VAL A 40 -11.20 11.64 -4.43
N GLY A 41 -11.22 10.83 -5.48
CA GLY A 41 -10.55 11.13 -6.75
C GLY A 41 -11.33 12.12 -7.62
N ALA A 42 -10.66 12.65 -8.64
CA ALA A 42 -11.31 13.48 -9.66
C ALA A 42 -12.31 12.65 -10.48
N ALA A 43 -13.49 13.21 -10.74
CA ALA A 43 -14.50 12.59 -11.60
C ALA A 43 -14.29 12.91 -13.09
N GLN A 44 -13.40 13.86 -13.41
CA GLN A 44 -13.11 14.32 -14.77
C GLN A 44 -11.60 14.32 -15.00
N ALA A 45 -11.17 13.90 -16.19
CA ALA A 45 -9.75 13.87 -16.57
C ALA A 45 -9.11 15.27 -16.60
N HIS A 46 -9.87 16.31 -16.91
CA HIS A 46 -9.40 17.69 -16.91
C HIS A 46 -10.51 18.66 -16.48
N ALA A 47 -10.29 19.36 -15.37
CA ALA A 47 -11.17 20.40 -14.87
C ALA A 47 -10.40 21.35 -13.94
N ARG A 48 -10.92 22.57 -13.73
CA ARG A 48 -10.45 23.45 -12.67
C ARG A 48 -11.29 23.23 -11.41
N ILE A 49 -10.65 22.88 -10.30
CA ILE A 49 -11.32 22.79 -8.99
C ILE A 49 -11.72 24.20 -8.55
N LYS A 50 -13.02 24.45 -8.45
CA LYS A 50 -13.56 25.72 -7.96
C LYS A 50 -13.83 25.72 -6.46
N ARG A 51 -14.21 24.57 -5.91
CA ARG A 51 -14.57 24.39 -4.50
C ARG A 51 -14.45 22.92 -4.10
N ILE A 52 -14.08 22.67 -2.85
CA ILE A 52 -14.19 21.36 -2.19
C ILE A 52 -15.02 21.58 -0.93
N ASP A 53 -16.14 20.87 -0.80
CA ASP A 53 -16.98 20.89 0.41
C ASP A 53 -16.89 19.53 1.10
N TYR A 54 -16.20 19.51 2.25
CA TYR A 54 -16.00 18.33 3.08
C TYR A 54 -16.83 18.38 4.37
N SER A 55 -17.76 19.33 4.50
CA SER A 55 -18.56 19.55 5.73
C SER A 55 -19.38 18.33 6.14
N LYS A 56 -19.85 17.54 5.18
CA LYS A 56 -20.57 16.28 5.45
C LYS A 56 -19.63 15.19 5.96
N ALA A 57 -18.40 15.13 5.45
CA ALA A 57 -17.42 14.13 5.88
C ALA A 57 -17.04 14.33 7.35
N LEU A 58 -16.83 15.58 7.79
CA LEU A 58 -16.53 15.91 9.18
C LEU A 58 -17.63 15.51 10.18
N LYS A 59 -18.86 15.34 9.73
CA LYS A 59 -20.00 14.93 10.58
C LYS A 59 -20.18 13.43 10.64
N ALA A 60 -19.45 12.66 9.83
CA ALA A 60 -19.58 11.21 9.80
C ALA A 60 -18.92 10.60 11.05
N PRO A 61 -19.55 9.60 11.69
CA PRO A 61 -18.94 8.91 12.83
C PRO A 61 -17.58 8.30 12.48
N GLY A 62 -16.58 8.51 13.33
CA GLY A 62 -15.24 7.94 13.19
C GLY A 62 -14.32 8.68 12.21
N VAL A 63 -14.77 9.78 11.59
CA VAL A 63 -13.88 10.70 10.88
C VAL A 63 -13.18 11.61 11.90
N VAL A 64 -11.88 11.77 11.74
CA VAL A 64 -11.01 12.63 12.57
C VAL A 64 -10.32 13.69 11.74
#